data_AF-A0A4D6KUN1-F1
#
_entry.id   AF-A0A4D6KUN1-F1
#
_cell.length_a   1.000
_cell.length_b   1.000
_cell.length_c   1.000
_cell.angle_alpha   90.00
_cell.angle_beta   90.00
_cell.angle_gamma   90.00
#
_symmetry.space_group_name_H-M   'P 1'
#
loop_
_entity.id
_entity.type
_entity.pdbx_description
1 polymer ?
#
loop_
_entity_poly.entity_id
_entity_poly.type
_entity_poly.pdbx_seq_one_letter_code
_entity_poly.pdbx_strand_id
1 'polypeptide(L)'
;MPMAFVQVLTYIVLAAGVVSTEVLYLAENGNTTTTWSSACGSFGRFCNKVTASIVITFVAVFCYVLLSLISSYKLFTKYDAPAACRPIAPIEVATFPG
;
A
#
# COMPACT_ATOMS: atom_id res chain seq x y z
N MET A 1 -4.99 -8.67 -13.02
CA MET A 1 -4.80 -7.27 -13.42
C MET A 1 -5.10 -6.18 -12.35
N PRO A 2 -5.80 -6.42 -11.20
CA PRO A 2 -6.08 -5.34 -10.23
C PRO A 2 -4.94 -5.00 -9.25
N MET A 3 -3.92 -5.87 -9.12
CA MET A 3 -2.81 -5.70 -8.14
C MET A 3 -1.85 -4.58 -8.53
N ALA A 4 -1.59 -4.38 -9.83
CA ALA A 4 -0.67 -3.34 -10.30
C ALA A 4 -1.23 -1.93 -10.04
N PHE A 5 -2.54 -1.74 -10.19
CA PHE A 5 -3.19 -0.44 -10.00
C PHE A 5 -3.12 0.04 -8.54
N VAL A 6 -3.48 -0.82 -7.59
CA VAL A 6 -3.40 -0.47 -6.15
C VAL A 6 -1.97 -0.20 -5.71
N GLN A 7 -1.01 -0.91 -6.27
CA GLN A 7 0.40 -0.73 -5.96
C GLN A 7 0.93 0.61 -6.49
N VAL A 8 0.66 0.96 -7.75
CA VAL A 8 1.05 2.25 -8.33
C VAL A 8 0.44 3.42 -7.55
N LEU A 9 -0.85 3.35 -7.22
CA LEU A 9 -1.51 4.40 -6.43
C LEU A 9 -0.87 4.56 -5.04
N THR A 10 -0.58 3.46 -4.35
CA THR A 10 0.05 3.48 -3.03
C THR A 10 1.41 4.19 -3.08
N TYR A 11 2.23 3.90 -4.09
CA TYR A 11 3.53 4.55 -4.25
C TYR A 11 3.43 6.04 -4.55
N ILE A 12 2.49 6.47 -5.42
CA ILE A 12 2.29 7.89 -5.73
C ILE A 12 1.89 8.66 -4.46
N VAL A 13 0.93 8.12 -3.71
CA VAL A 13 0.43 8.76 -2.49
C VAL A 13 1.51 8.82 -1.41
N LEU A 14 2.32 7.75 -1.27
CA LEU A 14 3.46 7.73 -0.35
C LEU A 14 4.51 8.78 -0.74
N ALA A 15 4.89 8.88 -2.01
CA ALA A 15 5.87 9.85 -2.49
C ALA A 15 5.39 11.30 -2.25
N ALA A 16 4.11 11.59 -2.54
CA ALA A 16 3.50 12.88 -2.25
C ALA A 16 3.49 13.19 -0.74
N GLY A 17 3.23 12.18 0.09
CA GLY A 17 3.31 12.28 1.56
C GLY A 17 4.72 12.64 2.03
N VAL A 18 5.74 11.93 1.55
CA VAL A 18 7.16 12.16 1.90
C VAL A 18 7.61 13.56 1.51
N VAL A 19 7.31 14.01 0.29
CA VAL A 19 7.65 15.38 -0.15
C VAL A 19 6.96 16.41 0.73
N SER A 20 5.68 16.18 1.07
CA SER A 20 4.93 17.09 1.93
C SER A 20 5.48 17.14 3.36
N THR A 21 5.91 16.01 3.93
CA THR A 21 6.55 15.97 5.26
C THR A 21 7.89 16.68 5.29
N GLU A 22 8.72 16.54 4.25
CA GLU A 22 10.00 17.25 4.18
C GLU A 22 9.78 18.77 4.09
N VAL A 23 8.83 19.20 3.26
CA VAL A 23 8.46 20.63 3.15
C VAL A 23 7.89 21.15 4.47
N LEU A 24 7.09 20.35 5.17
CA LEU A 24 6.55 20.71 6.49
C LEU A 24 7.67 20.81 7.53
N TYR A 25 8.61 19.86 7.54
CA TYR A 25 9.76 19.84 8.44
C TYR A 25 10.65 21.08 8.26
N LEU A 26 10.90 21.47 7.01
CA LEU A 26 11.59 22.72 6.67
C LEU A 26 10.80 23.95 7.12
N ALA A 27 9.46 23.92 7.00
CA ALA A 27 8.60 25.02 7.41
C ALA A 27 8.49 25.16 8.94
N GLU A 28 8.66 24.08 9.71
CA GLU A 28 8.68 24.12 11.18
C GLU A 28 10.06 24.49 11.74
N ASN A 29 11.11 23.75 11.37
CA ASN A 29 12.44 23.92 11.94
C ASN A 29 13.25 25.05 11.29
N GLY A 30 12.93 25.40 10.04
CA GLY A 30 13.68 26.41 9.27
C GLY A 30 15.11 25.96 8.94
N ASN A 31 15.69 26.55 7.90
CA ASN A 31 17.12 26.37 7.59
C ASN A 31 17.76 27.72 7.25
N THR A 32 18.71 28.14 8.10
CA THR A 32 19.36 29.44 8.00
C THR A 32 20.31 29.56 6.81
N THR A 33 20.79 28.43 6.27
CA THR A 33 21.68 28.41 5.09
C THR A 33 20.94 28.65 3.76
N THR A 34 19.61 28.48 3.72
CA THR A 34 18.77 28.73 2.53
C THR A 34 17.74 29.85 2.74
N THR A 35 17.88 30.70 3.76
CA THR A 35 16.94 31.81 4.10
C THR A 35 15.48 31.39 4.38
N TRP A 36 15.24 30.10 4.65
CA TRP A 36 13.88 29.61 4.94
C TRP A 36 13.57 29.79 6.42
N SER A 37 12.81 30.82 6.77
CA SER A 37 12.34 31.09 8.13
C SER A 37 11.15 30.21 8.49
N SER A 38 10.98 29.83 9.76
CA SER A 38 9.86 29.00 10.25
C SER A 38 8.52 29.67 9.93
N ALA A 39 7.88 29.25 8.83
CA ALA A 39 6.62 29.83 8.38
C ALA A 39 5.44 29.32 9.23
N CYS A 40 5.60 28.14 9.84
CA CYS A 40 4.59 27.53 10.69
C CYS A 40 4.35 28.35 11.97
N GLY A 41 5.34 29.12 12.45
CA GLY A 41 5.17 30.07 13.56
C GLY A 41 4.23 31.25 13.24
N SER A 42 4.18 31.70 11.99
CA SER A 42 3.30 32.80 11.54
C SER A 42 1.96 32.33 10.97
N PHE A 43 1.88 31.08 10.46
CA PHE A 43 0.69 30.50 9.82
C PHE A 43 0.23 29.19 10.47
N GLY A 44 0.39 29.04 11.78
CA GLY A 44 0.17 27.77 12.50
C GLY A 44 -1.16 27.09 12.24
N ARG A 45 -2.24 27.84 11.97
CA ARG A 45 -3.56 27.26 11.64
C ARG A 45 -3.60 26.55 10.29
N PHE A 46 -2.90 27.08 9.28
CA PHE A 46 -2.76 26.45 7.96
C PHE A 46 -1.83 25.25 8.05
N CYS A 47 -0.73 25.40 8.78
CA CYS A 47 0.27 24.36 8.97
C CYS A 47 -0.32 23.13 9.69
N ASN A 48 -1.14 23.34 10.73
CA ASN A 48 -1.86 22.26 11.42
C ASN A 48 -2.87 21.55 10.49
N LYS A 49 -3.56 22.30 9.62
CA LYS A 49 -4.48 21.72 8.63
C LYS A 49 -3.76 20.90 7.56
N VAL A 50 -2.60 21.35 7.09
CA VAL A 50 -1.75 20.60 6.14
C VAL A 50 -1.21 19.34 6.80
N THR A 51 -0.74 19.44 8.04
CA THR A 51 -0.28 18.29 8.84
C THR A 51 -1.37 17.24 8.98
N ALA A 52 -2.59 17.65 9.33
CA ALA A 52 -3.74 16.75 9.41
C ALA A 52 -4.02 16.06 8.06
N SER A 53 -3.92 16.79 6.94
CA SER A 53 -4.04 16.19 5.61
C SER A 53 -2.99 15.12 5.34
N ILE A 54 -1.72 15.39 5.67
CA ILE A 54 -0.61 14.45 5.49
C ILE A 54 -0.85 13.18 6.33
N VAL A 55 -1.29 13.32 7.57
CA VAL A 55 -1.63 12.19 8.44
C VAL A 55 -2.73 11.33 7.83
N ILE A 56 -3.80 11.95 7.34
CA ILE A 56 -4.91 11.24 6.66
C ILE A 56 -4.39 10.52 5.41
N THR A 57 -3.50 11.14 4.63
CA THR A 57 -2.86 10.54 3.46
C THR A 57 -2.07 9.28 3.84
N PHE A 58 -1.28 9.32 4.92
CA PHE A 58 -0.55 8.15 5.43
C PHE A 58 -1.49 7.04 5.91
N VAL A 59 -2.57 7.38 6.60
CA VAL A 59 -3.58 6.41 7.03
C VAL A 59 -4.24 5.75 5.81
N ALA A 60 -4.55 6.52 4.77
CA ALA A 60 -5.11 5.98 3.52
C ALA A 60 -4.14 5.00 2.84
N VAL A 61 -2.85 5.33 2.75
CA VAL A 61 -1.80 4.43 2.23
C VAL A 61 -1.79 3.11 3.00
N PHE A 62 -1.83 3.17 4.33
CA PHE A 62 -1.87 1.97 5.17
C PHE A 62 -3.10 1.08 4.88
N CYS A 63 -4.28 1.69 4.76
CA CYS A 63 -5.50 0.99 4.36
C CYS A 63 -5.36 0.33 2.98
N TYR A 64 -4.77 1.01 2.00
CA TYR A 64 -4.53 0.43 0.67
C TYR A 64 -3.60 -0.78 0.71
N VAL A 65 -2.54 -0.72 1.52
CA VAL A 65 -1.63 -1.87 1.71
C VAL A 65 -2.37 -3.06 2.31
N LEU A 66 -3.21 -2.85 3.33
CA LEU A 66 -4.02 -3.92 3.93
C LEU A 66 -5.01 -4.52 2.93
N LEU A 67 -5.71 -3.70 2.15
CA LEU A 67 -6.63 -4.18 1.12
C LEU A 67 -5.91 -5.00 0.04
N SER A 68 -4.72 -4.56 -0.37
CA SER A 68 -3.85 -5.30 -1.30
C SER A 68 -3.48 -6.67 -0.73
N LEU A 69 -3.03 -6.71 0.53
CA LEU A 69 -2.69 -7.95 1.22
C LEU A 69 -3.90 -8.88 1.31
N ILE A 70 -5.05 -8.42 1.81
CA ILE A 70 -6.25 -9.24 1.96
C ILE A 70 -6.71 -9.81 0.60
N SER A 71 -6.71 -8.99 -0.45
CA SER A 71 -7.04 -9.43 -1.81
C SER A 71 -6.12 -10.55 -2.28
N SER A 72 -4.80 -10.38 -2.07
CA SER A 72 -3.81 -11.39 -2.40
C SER A 72 -4.00 -12.66 -1.58
N TYR A 73 -4.17 -12.58 -0.25
CA TYR A 73 -4.38 -13.73 0.63
C TYR A 73 -5.64 -14.50 0.27
N LYS A 74 -6.74 -13.81 -0.02
CA LYS A 74 -7.99 -14.44 -0.48
C LYS A 74 -7.81 -15.13 -1.82
N LEU A 75 -7.02 -14.55 -2.73
CA LEU A 75 -6.66 -15.18 -4.00
C LEU A 75 -5.81 -16.43 -3.78
N PHE A 76 -4.75 -16.35 -2.96
CA PHE A 76 -3.87 -17.48 -2.66
C PHE A 76 -4.60 -18.61 -1.93
N THR A 77 -5.50 -18.29 -1.00
CA THR A 77 -6.34 -19.31 -0.32
C THR A 77 -7.33 -19.98 -1.29
N LYS A 78 -7.87 -19.22 -2.25
CA LYS A 78 -8.70 -19.77 -3.34
C LYS A 78 -7.91 -20.62 -4.34
N TYR A 79 -6.60 -20.38 -4.45
CA TYR A 79 -5.67 -21.09 -5.33
C TYR A 79 -4.86 -22.17 -4.61
N ASP A 80 -5.17 -22.46 -3.33
CA ASP A 80 -4.73 -23.69 -2.68
C ASP A 80 -5.26 -24.83 -3.56
N ALA A 81 -4.35 -25.38 -4.35
CA ALA A 81 -4.67 -26.39 -5.33
C ALA A 81 -5.36 -27.53 -4.60
N PRO A 82 -6.46 -28.10 -5.14
CA PRO A 82 -6.98 -29.34 -4.58
C PRO A 82 -5.80 -30.29 -4.46
N ALA A 83 -5.60 -30.76 -3.21
CA ALA A 83 -4.52 -31.65 -2.82
C ALA A 83 -4.13 -32.57 -3.98
N ALA A 84 -2.85 -32.56 -4.31
CA ALA A 84 -2.24 -33.53 -5.21
C ALA A 84 -2.88 -34.92 -5.01
N CYS A 85 -3.30 -35.55 -6.11
CA CYS A 85 -3.65 -36.96 -6.19
C CYS A 85 -4.52 -37.55 -5.06
N ARG A 86 -5.82 -37.63 -5.26
CA ARG A 86 -6.61 -38.76 -4.71
C ARG A 86 -7.01 -39.72 -5.83
N PRO A 87 -6.20 -40.76 -6.14
CA PRO A 87 -6.77 -41.95 -6.75
C PRO A 87 -7.50 -42.73 -5.63
N ILE A 88 -8.74 -42.34 -5.33
CA ILE A 88 -9.66 -43.16 -4.52
C ILE A 88 -10.83 -43.66 -5.41
N ALA A 89 -10.70 -43.58 -6.72
CA ALA A 89 -11.45 -44.47 -7.59
C ALA A 89 -10.59 -45.74 -7.75
N PRO A 90 -11.14 -46.95 -7.52
CA PRO A 90 -10.47 -48.16 -7.96
C PRO A 90 -10.22 -47.98 -9.47
N ILE A 91 -8.94 -47.99 -9.84
CA ILE A 91 -8.52 -48.00 -11.23
C ILE A 91 -9.07 -49.27 -11.87
N GLU A 92 -10.22 -49.18 -12.53
CA GLU A 92 -10.62 -50.19 -13.51
C GLU A 92 -9.65 -50.06 -14.68
N VAL A 93 -8.56 -50.83 -14.58
CA VAL A 93 -7.63 -51.06 -15.69
C VAL A 93 -8.43 -51.86 -16.72
N ALA A 94 -9.05 -51.16 -17.66
CA ALA A 94 -9.54 -51.79 -18.87
C ALA A 94 -8.32 -52.31 -19.65
N THR A 95 -8.07 -53.61 -19.52
CA THR A 95 -7.22 -54.39 -20.41
C THR A 95 -7.67 -54.18 -21.84
N PHE A 96 -6.83 -53.53 -22.66
CA PHE A 96 -6.94 -53.59 -24.12
C PHE A 96 -6.47 -54.99 -24.57
N PRO A 97 -7.29 -55.81 -25.25
CA PRO A 97 -6.79 -57.01 -25.89
C PRO A 97 -6.10 -56.63 -27.20
N GLY A 98 -4.98 -57.30 -27.46
CA GLY A 98 -4.28 -57.28 -28.76
C GLY A 98 -4.95 -58.14 -29.82
#